data_AF-S8CXG5-F1
#
_entry.id   AF-S8CXG5-F1
#
_cell.length_a   1.000
_cell.length_b   1.000
_cell.length_c   1.000
_cell.angle_alpha   90.00
_cell.angle_beta   90.00
_cell.angle_gamma   90.00
#
_symmetry.space_group_name_H-M   'P 1'
#
loop_
_entity.id
_entity.type
_entity.pdbx_description
1 polymer ?
#
loop_
_entity_poly.entity_id
_entity_poly.type
_entity_poly.pdbx_seq_one_letter_code
_entity_poly.pdbx_strand_id
1 'polypeptide(L)'
;KMEEFDSKLRIHNNSSSSSSSHNINSPHRSQSFAFRAPQENFTIQDFELGKIYGVGSYSKVVRARKKDTGMVYAMKIMDKKFITKENKTAYVKLERIVLDQLDHPGIIRLFFTFQDTFSLYMGLESCDGGELFDQITRKGRLTEDEARFYAAEVVDALEYIHSMGLIHRDIKPENLLLTCDGHIKIADFGSVKPMQGSRITLLPNAASDDKACTFVGTAAYVPPEVLNSSPATIG
;
A
#
# COMPACT_ATOMS: atom_id res chain seq x y z
N LYS A 1 8.40 9.81 23.01
CA LYS A 1 7.49 8.70 22.61
C LYS A 1 6.67 9.02 21.36
N MET A 2 5.93 10.15 21.28
CA MET A 2 5.19 10.51 20.05
C MET A 2 6.03 11.29 19.04
N GLU A 3 6.80 12.28 19.51
CA GLU A 3 7.77 13.02 18.67
C GLU A 3 8.83 12.11 18.05
N GLU A 4 9.16 11.00 18.72
CA GLU A 4 10.08 9.97 18.22
C GLU A 4 9.44 9.10 17.12
N PHE A 5 8.12 8.89 17.17
CA PHE A 5 7.39 8.20 16.12
C PHE A 5 7.29 9.09 14.87
N ASP A 6 6.96 10.36 15.07
CA ASP A 6 6.89 11.35 14.00
C ASP A 6 8.27 11.59 13.38
N SER A 7 9.36 11.63 14.18
CA SER A 7 10.72 11.72 13.65
C SER A 7 11.13 10.47 12.87
N LYS A 8 10.70 9.28 13.32
CA LYS A 8 10.89 8.04 12.57
C LYS A 8 10.09 8.04 11.27
N LEU A 9 8.89 8.62 11.22
CA LEU A 9 8.05 8.68 10.01
C LEU A 9 8.39 9.81 9.05
N ARG A 10 9.15 10.82 9.46
CA ARG A 10 9.67 11.85 8.57
C ARG A 10 10.57 11.23 7.52
N ILE A 11 10.00 11.03 6.35
CA ILE A 11 10.75 10.79 5.13
C ILE A 11 11.22 12.16 4.66
N HIS A 12 12.52 12.44 4.81
CA HIS A 12 13.09 13.73 4.46
C HIS A 12 13.07 13.90 2.94
N ASN A 13 12.20 14.78 2.45
CA ASN A 13 12.24 15.28 1.08
C ASN A 13 13.19 16.48 1.08
N ASN A 14 14.47 16.28 0.76
CA ASN A 14 15.41 17.39 0.64
C ASN A 14 15.20 18.08 -0.72
N SER A 15 14.17 18.91 -0.80
CA SER A 15 14.02 19.90 -1.87
C SER A 15 14.35 21.29 -1.31
N SER A 16 15.62 21.68 -1.36
CA SER A 16 16.01 23.10 -1.35
C SER A 16 17.36 23.31 -2.04
N SER A 17 17.39 24.43 -2.74
CA SER A 17 18.34 24.94 -3.72
C SER A 17 19.76 25.20 -3.22
N SER A 18 20.69 25.02 -4.17
CA SER A 18 22.13 25.29 -4.19
C SER A 18 22.70 26.44 -3.35
N SER A 19 23.80 26.15 -2.67
CA SER A 19 25.00 27.00 -2.68
C SER A 19 26.26 26.15 -2.48
N SER A 20 27.23 26.37 -3.37
CA SER A 20 28.47 25.63 -3.62
C SER A 20 29.48 25.61 -2.48
N SER A 21 30.15 24.46 -2.29
CA SER A 21 31.59 24.32 -1.98
C SER A 21 32.03 22.85 -2.08
N HIS A 22 33.19 22.62 -2.69
CA HIS A 22 33.79 21.31 -2.98
C HIS A 22 34.07 20.46 -1.73
N ASN A 23 33.80 19.15 -1.81
CA ASN A 23 34.72 18.12 -1.31
C ASN A 23 34.45 16.73 -1.90
N ILE A 24 35.52 16.02 -2.25
CA ILE A 24 35.55 14.70 -2.88
C ILE A 24 35.67 13.63 -1.78
N ASN A 25 34.67 12.75 -1.63
CA ASN A 25 34.77 11.30 -1.33
C ASN A 25 33.47 10.72 -0.74
N SER A 26 32.76 9.90 -1.53
CA SER A 26 31.98 8.68 -1.15
C SER A 26 30.84 8.39 -2.15
N PRO A 27 30.69 7.17 -2.70
CA PRO A 27 29.55 6.80 -3.51
C PRO A 27 28.52 6.06 -2.66
N HIS A 28 27.87 6.75 -1.72
CA HIS A 28 26.52 6.36 -1.30
C HIS A 28 25.63 7.56 -1.55
N ARG A 29 25.26 7.72 -2.83
CA ARG A 29 24.23 8.66 -3.25
C ARG A 29 22.93 8.22 -2.59
N SER A 30 22.60 8.83 -1.46
CA SER A 30 21.27 8.82 -0.88
C SER A 30 20.31 9.34 -1.95
N GLN A 31 19.72 8.43 -2.73
CA GLN A 31 18.74 8.80 -3.73
C GLN A 31 17.49 9.28 -2.99
N SER A 32 17.38 10.59 -2.82
CA SER A 32 16.12 11.25 -2.48
C SER A 32 15.18 11.05 -3.66
N PHE A 33 14.08 10.33 -3.47
CA PHE A 33 12.99 10.28 -4.46
C PHE A 33 11.85 11.17 -3.96
N ALA A 34 11.23 11.91 -4.89
CA ALA A 34 10.09 12.75 -4.58
C ALA A 34 8.83 11.87 -4.53
N PHE A 35 8.02 12.04 -3.48
CA PHE A 35 6.71 11.39 -3.42
C PHE A 35 5.76 12.00 -4.45
N ARG A 36 5.06 11.15 -5.20
CA ARG A 36 3.99 11.55 -6.12
C ARG A 36 2.74 12.00 -5.35
N ALA A 37 2.38 11.28 -4.29
CA ALA A 37 1.27 11.60 -3.41
C ALA A 37 1.72 12.64 -2.36
N PRO A 38 1.15 13.86 -2.38
CA PRO A 38 1.52 14.89 -1.43
C PRO A 38 1.19 14.50 0.01
N GLN A 39 1.95 15.08 0.93
CA GLN A 39 1.58 15.13 2.34
C GLN A 39 0.82 16.44 2.58
N GLU A 40 -0.49 16.31 2.78
CA GLU A 40 -1.42 17.42 2.89
C GLU A 40 -1.60 17.87 4.34
N ASN A 41 -1.99 19.12 4.52
CA ASN A 41 -2.33 19.70 5.83
C ASN A 41 -3.83 19.56 6.13
N PHE A 42 -4.41 18.40 5.81
CA PHE A 42 -5.81 18.12 6.10
C PHE A 42 -6.02 17.68 7.55
N THR A 43 -7.26 17.83 8.00
CA THR A 43 -7.77 17.26 9.23
C THR A 43 -8.90 16.29 8.90
N ILE A 44 -9.23 15.41 9.84
CA ILE A 44 -10.38 14.50 9.65
C ILE A 44 -11.71 15.25 9.48
N GLN A 45 -11.80 16.50 9.96
CA GLN A 45 -12.99 17.34 9.87
C GLN A 45 -13.25 17.85 8.44
N ASP A 46 -12.24 17.82 7.57
CA ASP A 46 -12.39 18.17 6.14
C ASP A 46 -13.13 17.09 5.34
N PHE A 47 -13.41 15.95 5.96
CA PHE A 47 -14.05 14.80 5.35
C PHE A 47 -15.38 14.45 6.05
N GLU A 48 -16.34 14.00 5.25
CA GLU A 48 -17.54 13.31 5.70
C GLU A 48 -17.26 11.79 5.64
N LEU A 49 -17.17 11.15 6.80
CA LEU A 49 -16.90 9.72 6.90
C LEU A 49 -18.21 8.92 6.77
N GLY A 50 -18.17 7.85 5.99
CA GLY A 50 -19.31 6.98 5.72
C GLY A 50 -19.06 5.52 6.09
N LYS A 51 -19.52 4.62 5.22
CA LYS A 51 -19.43 3.16 5.40
C LYS A 51 -17.98 2.71 5.67
N ILE A 52 -17.84 1.75 6.56
CA ILE A 52 -16.59 1.02 6.80
C ILE A 52 -16.40 0.01 5.67
N TYR A 53 -15.26 0.09 4.97
CA TYR A 53 -14.89 -0.88 3.95
C TYR A 53 -14.15 -2.07 4.55
N GLY A 54 -13.28 -1.84 5.55
CA GLY A 54 -12.55 -2.92 6.20
C GLY A 54 -11.95 -2.52 7.54
N VAL A 55 -11.65 -3.52 8.37
CA VAL A 55 -10.97 -3.36 9.67
C VAL A 55 -9.78 -4.30 9.73
N GLY A 56 -8.60 -3.74 9.89
CA GLY A 56 -7.36 -4.47 10.14
C GLY A 56 -6.92 -4.40 11.60
N SER A 57 -5.78 -5.00 11.92
CA SER A 57 -5.25 -5.08 13.30
C SER A 57 -4.84 -3.72 13.89
N TYR A 58 -4.36 -2.80 13.07
CA TYR A 58 -3.95 -1.44 13.45
C TYR A 58 -4.55 -0.37 12.54
N SER A 59 -5.46 -0.75 11.64
CA SER A 59 -6.02 0.15 10.64
C SER A 59 -7.50 -0.07 10.42
N LYS A 60 -8.17 0.94 9.88
CA LYS A 60 -9.56 0.90 9.45
C LYS A 60 -9.69 1.65 8.14
N VAL A 61 -10.37 1.07 7.17
CA VAL A 61 -10.66 1.71 5.88
C VAL A 61 -12.12 2.16 5.87
N VAL A 62 -12.35 3.43 5.59
CA VAL A 62 -13.71 4.01 5.53
C VAL A 62 -13.90 4.81 4.25
N ARG A 63 -15.12 4.83 3.74
CA ARG A 63 -15.52 5.81 2.74
C ARG A 63 -15.36 7.22 3.33
N ALA A 64 -14.66 8.11 2.63
CA ALA A 64 -14.51 9.50 3.03
C ALA A 64 -14.79 10.41 1.84
N ARG A 65 -15.78 11.30 1.98
CA ARG A 65 -16.04 12.36 1.00
C ARG A 65 -15.39 13.65 1.46
N LYS A 66 -14.49 14.22 0.67
CA LYS A 66 -13.88 15.53 0.97
C LYS A 66 -14.93 16.63 0.76
N LYS A 67 -15.14 17.48 1.76
CA LYS A 67 -16.30 18.39 1.81
C LYS A 67 -16.27 19.49 0.75
N ASP A 68 -15.09 20.02 0.43
CA ASP A 68 -14.91 21.14 -0.50
C ASP A 68 -15.03 20.74 -1.98
N THR A 69 -14.52 19.57 -2.33
CA THR A 69 -14.47 19.05 -3.71
C THR A 69 -15.57 18.05 -4.01
N GLY A 70 -16.20 17.47 -2.99
CA GLY A 70 -17.16 16.38 -3.12
C GLY A 70 -16.54 15.03 -3.53
N MET A 71 -15.22 14.97 -3.72
CA MET A 71 -14.50 13.77 -4.16
C MET A 71 -14.52 12.69 -3.08
N VAL A 72 -14.65 11.43 -3.50
CA VAL A 72 -14.76 10.26 -2.60
C VAL A 72 -13.46 9.46 -2.64
N TYR A 73 -13.01 9.08 -1.45
CA TYR A 73 -11.79 8.30 -1.23
C TYR A 73 -12.08 7.11 -0.33
N ALA A 74 -11.27 6.07 -0.44
CA ALA A 74 -11.11 5.07 0.60
C ALA A 74 -10.04 5.57 1.58
N MET A 75 -10.44 6.02 2.76
CA MET A 75 -9.54 6.55 3.79
C MET A 75 -9.05 5.41 4.68
N LYS A 76 -7.76 5.05 4.54
CA LYS A 76 -7.09 4.14 5.48
C LYS A 76 -6.57 4.93 6.67
N ILE A 77 -7.17 4.72 7.83
CA ILE A 77 -6.85 5.35 9.10
C ILE A 77 -6.05 4.35 9.93
N MET A 78 -4.86 4.71 10.40
CA MET A 78 -3.98 3.82 11.15
C MET A 78 -3.56 4.42 12.49
N ASP A 79 -3.70 3.68 13.58
CA ASP A 79 -3.39 4.16 14.94
C ASP A 79 -1.88 4.09 15.23
N LYS A 80 -1.28 5.24 15.53
CA LYS A 80 0.16 5.38 15.79
C LYS A 80 0.64 4.58 17.01
N LYS A 81 -0.19 4.49 18.06
CA LYS A 81 0.14 3.75 19.28
C LYS A 81 0.17 2.25 18.99
N PHE A 82 -0.83 1.73 18.27
CA PHE A 82 -0.86 0.32 17.89
C PHE A 82 0.28 -0.04 16.93
N ILE A 83 0.56 0.80 15.92
CA ILE A 83 1.70 0.59 15.01
C ILE A 83 3.02 0.47 15.80
N THR A 84 3.23 1.37 16.74
CA THR A 84 4.46 1.39 17.56
C THR A 84 4.54 0.17 18.46
N LYS A 85 3.43 -0.16 19.15
CA LYS A 85 3.35 -1.30 20.07
C LYS A 85 3.64 -2.62 19.38
N GLU A 86 3.13 -2.81 18.16
CA GLU A 86 3.24 -4.03 17.37
C GLU A 86 4.48 -4.05 16.44
N ASN A 87 5.39 -3.07 16.57
CA ASN A 87 6.58 -2.91 15.73
C ASN A 87 6.28 -2.89 14.21
N LYS A 88 5.16 -2.27 13.80
CA LYS A 88 4.69 -2.21 12.41
C LYS A 88 5.17 -1.01 11.61
N THR A 89 6.00 -0.14 12.19
CA THR A 89 6.46 1.11 11.56
C THR A 89 7.15 0.91 10.21
N ALA A 90 7.94 -0.15 10.06
CA ALA A 90 8.62 -0.46 8.79
C ALA A 90 7.60 -0.83 7.69
N TYR A 91 6.61 -1.67 8.02
CA TYR A 91 5.56 -2.08 7.10
C TYR A 91 4.72 -0.90 6.60
N VAL A 92 4.31 0.00 7.50
CA VAL A 92 3.51 1.18 7.13
C VAL A 92 4.29 2.13 6.22
N LYS A 93 5.59 2.32 6.46
CA LYS A 93 6.45 3.12 5.58
C LYS A 93 6.62 2.46 4.22
N LEU A 94 6.89 1.15 4.21
CA LEU A 94 7.07 0.39 2.98
C LEU A 94 5.80 0.45 2.13
N GLU A 95 4.63 0.26 2.73
CA GLU A 95 3.34 0.38 2.06
C GLU A 95 3.17 1.76 1.40
N ARG A 96 3.45 2.86 2.14
CA ARG A 96 3.42 4.21 1.58
C ARG A 96 4.35 4.36 0.37
N ILE A 97 5.59 3.91 0.51
CA ILE A 97 6.64 4.05 -0.52
C ILE A 97 6.27 3.26 -1.78
N VAL A 98 5.79 2.04 -1.61
CA VAL A 98 5.38 1.17 -2.71
C VAL A 98 4.18 1.75 -3.44
N LEU A 99 3.11 2.10 -2.71
CA LEU A 99 1.91 2.68 -3.33
C LEU A 99 2.19 3.99 -4.08
N ASP A 100 3.18 4.76 -3.64
CA ASP A 100 3.56 6.01 -4.28
C ASP A 100 4.34 5.81 -5.61
N GLN A 101 5.11 4.72 -5.69
CA GLN A 101 5.96 4.41 -6.84
C GLN A 101 5.27 3.48 -7.87
N LEU A 102 4.17 2.83 -7.52
CA LEU A 102 3.38 2.02 -8.45
C LEU A 102 2.46 2.91 -9.29
N ASP A 103 2.43 2.63 -10.59
CA ASP A 103 1.59 3.33 -11.58
C ASP A 103 1.09 2.31 -12.60
N HIS A 104 -0.04 1.68 -12.26
CA HIS A 104 -0.69 0.67 -13.10
C HIS A 104 -2.21 0.78 -12.96
N PRO A 105 -3.00 0.65 -14.05
CA PRO A 105 -4.46 0.72 -13.98
C PRO A 105 -5.05 -0.31 -13.01
N GLY A 106 -4.48 -1.50 -12.92
CA GLY A 106 -4.91 -2.57 -12.02
C GLY A 106 -4.47 -2.45 -10.55
N ILE A 107 -3.86 -1.34 -10.12
CA ILE A 107 -3.41 -1.12 -8.74
C ILE A 107 -4.13 0.08 -8.13
N ILE A 108 -4.48 -0.02 -6.84
CA ILE A 108 -5.11 1.07 -6.10
C ILE A 108 -4.18 2.28 -6.01
N ARG A 109 -4.67 3.46 -6.39
CA ARG A 109 -3.86 4.67 -6.33
C ARG A 109 -3.85 5.31 -4.94
N LEU A 110 -2.67 5.74 -4.49
CA LEU A 110 -2.53 6.67 -3.36
C LEU A 110 -2.61 8.12 -3.88
N PHE A 111 -3.59 8.88 -3.39
CA PHE A 111 -3.76 10.28 -3.77
C PHE A 111 -3.01 11.24 -2.86
N PHE A 112 -3.08 11.04 -1.55
CA PHE A 112 -2.44 11.91 -0.58
C PHE A 112 -2.28 11.19 0.76
N THR A 113 -1.47 11.78 1.63
CA THR A 113 -1.35 11.39 3.04
C THR A 113 -1.52 12.59 3.95
N PHE A 114 -1.99 12.38 5.17
CA PHE A 114 -1.93 13.37 6.24
C PHE A 114 -1.83 12.65 7.59
N GLN A 115 -1.66 13.39 8.67
CA GLN A 115 -1.55 12.82 10.00
C GLN A 115 -2.04 13.81 11.05
N ASP A 116 -2.50 13.27 12.17
CA ASP A 116 -2.73 14.04 13.38
C ASP A 116 -1.88 13.49 14.53
N THR A 117 -2.19 13.93 15.74
CA THR A 117 -1.52 13.50 16.96
C THR A 117 -1.61 11.98 17.18
N PHE A 118 -2.68 11.31 16.74
CA PHE A 118 -2.98 9.92 17.10
C PHE A 118 -2.94 8.95 15.92
N SER A 119 -3.14 9.43 14.69
CA SER A 119 -3.38 8.60 13.52
C SER A 119 -2.59 9.05 12.30
N LEU A 120 -2.31 8.09 11.42
CA LEU A 120 -1.85 8.30 10.05
C LEU A 120 -3.02 8.06 9.10
N TYR A 121 -3.08 8.83 8.03
CA TYR A 121 -4.16 8.77 7.03
C TYR A 121 -3.58 8.63 5.63
N MET A 122 -4.12 7.68 4.87
CA MET A 122 -3.87 7.53 3.43
C MET A 122 -5.20 7.67 2.69
N GLY A 123 -5.27 8.65 1.78
CA GLY A 123 -6.39 8.82 0.85
C GLY A 123 -6.16 7.96 -0.38
N LEU A 124 -6.86 6.83 -0.46
CA LEU A 124 -6.77 5.88 -1.56
C LEU A 124 -7.93 6.07 -2.55
N GLU A 125 -7.76 5.58 -3.76
CA GLU A 125 -8.82 5.43 -4.75
C GLU A 125 -10.03 4.68 -4.16
N SER A 126 -11.25 5.18 -4.45
CA SER A 126 -12.49 4.52 -4.05
C SER A 126 -12.95 3.56 -5.13
N CYS A 127 -13.13 2.29 -4.76
CA CYS A 127 -13.66 1.25 -5.63
C CYS A 127 -15.12 0.96 -5.26
N ASP A 128 -16.05 1.65 -5.92
CA ASP A 128 -17.48 1.58 -5.59
C ASP A 128 -18.13 0.26 -6.04
N GLY A 129 -17.46 -0.55 -6.88
CA GLY A 129 -17.90 -1.88 -7.28
C GLY A 129 -17.75 -2.95 -6.19
N GLY A 130 -17.08 -2.61 -5.09
CA GLY A 130 -16.87 -3.47 -3.91
C GLY A 130 -15.80 -4.54 -4.12
N GLU A 131 -15.85 -5.60 -3.32
CA GLU A 131 -14.93 -6.73 -3.43
C GLU A 131 -15.38 -7.69 -4.54
N LEU A 132 -14.43 -8.22 -5.31
CA LEU A 132 -14.72 -9.28 -6.28
C LEU A 132 -15.33 -10.50 -5.57
N PHE A 133 -14.87 -10.80 -4.36
CA PHE A 133 -15.40 -11.88 -3.54
C PHE A 133 -16.92 -11.77 -3.30
N ASP A 134 -17.41 -10.56 -2.99
CA ASP A 134 -18.83 -10.30 -2.77
C ASP A 134 -19.66 -10.50 -4.05
N GLN A 135 -19.08 -10.19 -5.22
CA GLN A 135 -19.73 -10.43 -6.51
C GLN A 135 -19.81 -11.94 -6.80
N ILE A 136 -18.71 -12.67 -6.58
CA ILE A 136 -18.66 -14.12 -6.75
C ILE A 136 -19.67 -14.79 -5.81
N THR A 137 -19.68 -14.41 -4.54
CA THR A 137 -20.56 -14.98 -3.51
C THR A 137 -22.03 -14.73 -3.85
N ARG A 138 -22.39 -13.53 -4.32
CA ARG A 138 -23.77 -13.22 -4.74
C ARG A 138 -24.21 -13.99 -5.99
N LYS A 139 -23.31 -14.18 -6.96
CA LYS A 139 -23.61 -14.92 -8.20
C LYS A 139 -23.50 -16.45 -8.02
N GLY A 140 -22.86 -16.92 -6.96
CA GLY A 140 -22.50 -18.32 -6.73
C GLY A 140 -21.28 -18.77 -7.55
N ARG A 141 -21.24 -18.44 -8.85
CA ARG A 141 -20.08 -18.66 -9.73
C ARG A 141 -20.00 -17.60 -10.82
N LEU A 142 -18.79 -17.37 -11.31
CA LEU A 142 -18.56 -16.60 -12.54
C LEU A 142 -18.75 -17.50 -13.77
N THR A 143 -19.15 -16.89 -14.88
CA THR A 143 -19.04 -17.52 -16.20
C THR A 143 -17.57 -17.66 -16.59
N GLU A 144 -17.26 -18.54 -17.55
CA GLU A 144 -15.89 -18.70 -18.02
C GLU A 144 -15.33 -17.39 -18.61
N ASP A 145 -16.16 -16.64 -19.32
CA ASP A 145 -15.74 -15.36 -19.93
C ASP A 145 -15.44 -14.29 -18.87
N GLU A 146 -16.28 -14.18 -17.82
CA GLU A 146 -16.00 -13.29 -16.68
C GLU A 146 -14.74 -13.71 -15.93
N ALA A 147 -14.57 -15.01 -15.67
CA ALA A 147 -13.39 -15.54 -14.99
C ALA A 147 -12.12 -15.26 -15.82
N ARG A 148 -12.18 -15.46 -17.13
CA ARG A 148 -11.08 -15.17 -18.06
C ARG A 148 -10.73 -13.67 -18.06
N PHE A 149 -11.74 -12.81 -18.06
CA PHE A 149 -11.55 -11.36 -18.00
C PHE A 149 -10.84 -10.92 -16.71
N TYR A 150 -11.38 -11.28 -15.54
CA TYR A 150 -10.76 -10.89 -14.27
C TYR A 150 -9.40 -11.54 -14.04
N ALA A 151 -9.22 -12.79 -14.46
CA ALA A 151 -7.91 -13.46 -14.37
C ALA A 151 -6.86 -12.73 -15.22
N ALA A 152 -7.22 -12.27 -16.43
CA ALA A 152 -6.31 -11.51 -17.27
C ALA A 152 -5.88 -10.20 -16.62
N GLU A 153 -6.81 -9.43 -16.03
CA GLU A 153 -6.48 -8.18 -15.33
C GLU A 153 -5.61 -8.39 -14.09
N VAL A 154 -5.89 -9.45 -13.32
CA VAL A 154 -5.07 -9.82 -12.16
C VAL A 154 -3.66 -10.19 -12.60
N VAL A 155 -3.52 -10.99 -13.66
CA VAL A 155 -2.21 -11.40 -14.19
C VAL A 155 -1.42 -10.19 -14.71
N ASP A 156 -2.06 -9.29 -15.45
CA ASP A 156 -1.45 -8.04 -15.96
C ASP A 156 -0.92 -7.16 -14.81
N ALA A 157 -1.73 -6.97 -13.77
CA ALA A 157 -1.31 -6.20 -12.59
C ALA A 157 -0.19 -6.91 -11.79
N LEU A 158 -0.21 -8.24 -11.69
CA LEU A 158 0.84 -9.01 -11.02
C LEU A 158 2.15 -9.02 -11.80
N GLU A 159 2.10 -9.15 -13.12
CA GLU A 159 3.27 -9.03 -13.99
C GLU A 159 3.94 -7.68 -13.77
N TYR A 160 3.15 -6.60 -13.71
CA TYR A 160 3.67 -5.27 -13.39
C TYR A 160 4.34 -5.23 -12.00
N ILE A 161 3.68 -5.72 -10.94
CA ILE A 161 4.24 -5.77 -9.57
C ILE A 161 5.58 -6.52 -9.56
N HIS A 162 5.63 -7.68 -10.21
CA HIS A 162 6.81 -8.51 -10.31
C HIS A 162 7.92 -7.84 -11.13
N SER A 163 7.58 -7.10 -12.20
CA SER A 163 8.54 -6.32 -13.00
C SER A 163 9.20 -5.20 -12.20
N MET A 164 8.52 -4.69 -11.17
CA MET A 164 9.06 -3.72 -10.20
C MET A 164 9.91 -4.39 -9.11
N GLY A 165 10.04 -5.73 -9.15
CA GLY A 165 10.77 -6.54 -8.18
C GLY A 165 10.10 -6.53 -6.80
N LEU A 166 8.77 -6.59 -6.78
CA LEU A 166 7.96 -6.68 -5.57
C LEU A 166 7.20 -8.01 -5.56
N ILE A 167 6.93 -8.53 -4.37
CA ILE A 167 5.99 -9.64 -4.15
C ILE A 167 4.88 -9.13 -3.24
N HIS A 168 3.62 -9.21 -3.68
CA HIS A 168 2.47 -8.72 -2.90
C HIS A 168 2.24 -9.53 -1.61
N ARG A 169 2.36 -10.86 -1.70
CA ARG A 169 2.20 -11.87 -0.61
C ARG A 169 0.80 -12.05 0.00
N ASP A 170 -0.16 -11.17 -0.26
CA ASP A 170 -1.54 -11.35 0.22
C ASP A 170 -2.58 -11.15 -0.90
N ILE A 171 -2.38 -11.82 -2.04
CA ILE A 171 -3.38 -11.82 -3.11
C ILE A 171 -4.49 -12.79 -2.74
N LYS A 172 -5.70 -12.22 -2.61
CA LYS A 172 -6.91 -12.94 -2.26
C LYS A 172 -8.14 -12.15 -2.75
N PRO A 173 -9.29 -12.79 -2.96
CA PRO A 173 -10.49 -12.12 -3.46
C PRO A 173 -10.93 -10.87 -2.69
N GLU A 174 -10.65 -10.80 -1.39
CA GLU A 174 -10.95 -9.66 -0.51
C GLU A 174 -10.05 -8.43 -0.81
N ASN A 175 -8.87 -8.65 -1.37
CA ASN A 175 -7.92 -7.60 -1.78
C ASN A 175 -8.04 -7.25 -3.28
N LEU A 176 -9.01 -7.85 -3.99
CA LEU A 176 -9.35 -7.53 -5.36
C LEU A 176 -10.63 -6.70 -5.38
N LEU A 177 -10.47 -5.39 -5.55
CA LEU A 177 -11.58 -4.44 -5.58
C LEU A 177 -12.03 -4.20 -7.03
N LEU A 178 -13.29 -3.81 -7.19
CA LEU A 178 -13.87 -3.48 -8.49
C LEU A 178 -14.18 -1.98 -8.59
N THR A 179 -13.78 -1.36 -9.70
CA THR A 179 -14.20 0.00 -10.03
C THR A 179 -15.70 0.03 -10.37
N CYS A 180 -16.28 1.24 -10.52
CA CYS A 180 -17.66 1.39 -10.99
C CYS A 180 -17.87 0.81 -12.40
N ASP A 181 -16.81 0.81 -13.22
CA ASP A 181 -16.83 0.29 -14.59
C ASP A 181 -16.54 -1.22 -14.65
N GLY A 182 -16.27 -1.86 -13.50
CA GLY A 182 -16.08 -3.31 -13.39
C GLY A 182 -14.64 -3.80 -13.62
N HIS A 183 -13.65 -2.93 -13.51
CA HIS A 183 -12.23 -3.30 -13.63
C HIS A 183 -11.61 -3.62 -12.26
N ILE A 184 -10.63 -4.52 -12.24
CA ILE A 184 -9.93 -4.94 -11.03
C ILE A 184 -8.92 -3.90 -10.56
N LYS A 185 -8.86 -3.73 -9.24
CA LYS A 185 -7.86 -2.97 -8.50
C LYS A 185 -7.30 -3.82 -7.38
N ILE A 186 -6.01 -4.15 -7.44
CA ILE A 186 -5.29 -4.80 -6.35
C ILE A 186 -5.07 -3.77 -5.23
N ALA A 187 -5.46 -4.13 -4.02
CA ALA A 187 -5.33 -3.33 -2.80
C ALA A 187 -4.52 -4.06 -1.71
N ASP A 188 -4.23 -3.34 -0.63
CA ASP A 188 -3.51 -3.79 0.57
C ASP A 188 -2.06 -4.25 0.37
N PHE A 189 -1.17 -3.27 0.22
CA PHE A 189 0.27 -3.48 0.10
C PHE A 189 0.98 -3.55 1.46
N GLY A 190 0.25 -3.69 2.57
CA GLY A 190 0.82 -3.77 3.92
C GLY A 190 1.73 -4.99 4.14
N SER A 191 1.62 -5.99 3.28
CA SER A 191 2.38 -7.24 3.30
C SER A 191 3.44 -7.34 2.20
N VAL A 192 3.63 -6.31 1.38
CA VAL A 192 4.54 -6.37 0.23
C VAL A 192 6.00 -6.63 0.66
N LYS A 193 6.77 -7.32 -0.19
CA LYS A 193 8.19 -7.57 0.02
C LYS A 193 9.00 -7.23 -1.24
N PRO A 194 9.98 -6.31 -1.14
CA PRO A 194 10.96 -6.09 -2.21
C PRO A 194 11.88 -7.29 -2.39
N MET A 195 12.19 -7.63 -3.64
CA MET A 195 13.15 -8.65 -4.02
C MET A 195 14.55 -8.07 -4.26
N GLN A 196 15.55 -8.94 -4.38
CA GLN A 196 16.89 -8.56 -4.79
C GLN A 196 16.83 -7.96 -6.21
N GLY A 197 17.31 -6.73 -6.38
CA GLY A 197 17.18 -5.99 -7.64
C GLY A 197 15.85 -5.25 -7.84
N SER A 198 15.06 -5.05 -6.77
CA SER A 198 13.83 -4.24 -6.84
C SER A 198 14.09 -2.87 -7.45
N ARG A 199 13.17 -2.44 -8.32
CA ARG A 199 13.17 -1.12 -8.95
C ARG A 199 12.58 -0.04 -8.04
N ILE A 200 12.03 -0.44 -6.89
CA ILE A 200 11.50 0.47 -5.89
C ILE A 200 12.64 1.08 -5.10
N THR A 201 12.66 2.41 -5.05
CA THR A 201 13.63 3.15 -4.24
C THR A 201 13.25 3.01 -2.78
N LEU A 202 14.03 2.25 -2.01
CA LEU A 202 13.84 2.08 -0.57
C LEU A 202 14.66 3.12 0.19
N LEU A 203 14.12 3.60 1.30
CA LEU A 203 14.86 4.45 2.23
C LEU A 203 15.81 3.58 3.08
N PRO A 204 16.96 4.12 3.54
CA PRO A 204 17.98 3.38 4.30
C PRO A 204 17.49 2.65 5.55
N ASN A 205 16.28 2.94 6.05
CA ASN A 205 15.69 2.35 7.26
C ASN A 205 14.26 1.82 7.04
N ALA A 206 13.83 1.62 5.78
CA ALA A 206 12.51 1.06 5.47
C ALA A 206 12.53 -0.48 5.38
N ALA A 207 13.71 -1.07 5.13
CA ALA A 207 13.90 -2.50 4.88
C ALA A 207 14.58 -3.24 6.05
N SER A 208 14.62 -2.66 7.25
CA SER A 208 15.29 -3.27 8.40
C SER A 208 14.41 -4.33 9.08
N ASP A 209 14.27 -5.49 8.44
CA ASP A 209 14.40 -6.78 9.13
C ASP A 209 14.62 -7.87 8.07
N ASP A 210 15.81 -8.47 8.07
CA ASP A 210 16.19 -9.66 7.30
C ASP A 210 15.45 -10.93 7.80
N LYS A 211 14.19 -10.79 8.23
CA LYS A 211 13.31 -11.91 8.54
C LYS A 211 12.63 -12.35 7.27
N ALA A 212 13.40 -13.08 6.46
CA ALA A 212 12.95 -13.70 5.23
C ALA A 212 11.73 -14.63 5.41
N CYS A 213 11.34 -14.99 6.65
CA CYS A 213 10.33 -16.01 6.95
C CYS A 213 9.23 -15.54 7.93
N THR A 214 8.74 -14.30 7.83
CA THR A 214 7.48 -13.98 8.54
C THR A 214 6.33 -14.52 7.69
N PHE A 215 5.63 -15.54 8.18
CA PHE A 215 4.41 -16.06 7.55
C PHE A 215 3.38 -14.92 7.48
N VAL A 216 3.04 -14.50 6.26
CA VAL A 216 2.03 -13.49 6.00
C VAL A 216 1.23 -13.98 4.80
N GLY A 217 -0.08 -14.09 4.97
CA GLY A 217 -0.99 -14.61 3.96
C GLY A 217 -2.22 -15.25 4.62
N THR A 218 -3.34 -15.24 3.92
CA THR A 218 -4.56 -15.91 4.37
C THR A 218 -4.45 -17.39 4.06
N ALA A 219 -4.50 -18.28 5.07
CA ALA A 219 -4.09 -19.68 4.98
C ALA A 219 -4.67 -20.50 3.81
N ALA A 220 -5.84 -20.13 3.28
CA ALA A 220 -6.47 -20.77 2.12
C ALA A 220 -5.80 -20.45 0.76
N TYR A 221 -5.02 -19.36 0.68
CA TYR A 221 -4.42 -18.84 -0.56
C TYR A 221 -2.89 -18.81 -0.52
N VAL A 222 -2.30 -19.38 0.54
CA VAL A 222 -0.85 -19.42 0.68
C VAL A 222 -0.27 -20.54 -0.18
N PRO A 223 0.71 -20.27 -1.06
CA PRO A 223 1.40 -21.29 -1.82
C PRO A 223 2.04 -22.36 -0.92
N PRO A 224 2.08 -23.64 -1.34
CA PRO A 224 2.56 -24.75 -0.50
C PRO A 224 4.01 -24.56 -0.02
N GLU A 225 4.86 -23.87 -0.77
CA GLU A 225 6.24 -23.55 -0.39
C GLU A 225 6.32 -22.58 0.81
N VAL A 226 5.36 -21.65 0.93
CA VAL A 226 5.29 -20.71 2.06
C VAL A 226 4.76 -21.41 3.32
N LEU A 227 3.89 -22.42 3.16
CA LEU A 227 3.46 -23.29 4.27
C LEU A 227 4.60 -24.17 4.80
N ASN A 228 5.56 -24.52 3.94
CA ASN A 228 6.72 -25.35 4.27
C ASN A 228 7.95 -24.54 4.75
N SER A 229 7.77 -23.27 5.16
CA SER A 229 8.86 -22.37 5.59
C SER A 229 9.96 -22.14 4.54
N SER A 230 9.66 -22.35 3.26
CA SER A 230 10.56 -22.02 2.16
C SER A 230 10.35 -20.56 1.72
N PRO A 231 11.36 -19.91 1.11
CA PRO A 231 11.20 -18.55 0.59
C PRO A 231 10.07 -18.51 -0.44
N ALA A 232 9.15 -17.56 -0.30
CA ALA A 232 8.14 -17.30 -1.33
C ALA A 232 8.84 -17.09 -2.67
N THR A 233 8.52 -17.94 -3.65
CA THR A 233 9.09 -17.89 -5.00
C THR A 233 8.09 -17.20 -5.93
N ILE A 234 8.59 -16.65 -7.04
CA ILE A 234 7.70 -16.10 -8.08
C ILE A 234 6.96 -17.29 -8.71
N GLY A 235 5.64 -17.29 -8.60
CA GLY A 235 4.72 -18.10 -9.41
C GLY A 235 4.09 -17.25 -10.49
#